data_AF-A0A962ZPZ7-F1
#
_entry.id   AF-A0A962ZPZ7-F1
#
_cell.length_a   1.000
_cell.length_b   1.000
_cell.length_c   1.000
_cell.angle_alpha   90.00
_cell.angle_beta   90.00
_cell.angle_gamma   90.00
#
_symmetry.space_group_name_H-M   'P 1'
#
loop_
_entity.id
_entity.type
_entity.pdbx_description
1 polymer ?
#
loop_
_entity_poly.entity_id
_entity_poly.type
_entity_poly.pdbx_seq_one_letter_code
_entity_poly.pdbx_strand_id
1 'polypeptide(L)'
;MSCSAEFGQRFLQLYDFDVHTGCWVHLDDRGWSQDLSLESAFRAKNIEKTALPAEHRKRLYRSYLGEAREQAELLCVPGCCDSKLPGELGELQYFVVNEPSNP
;
A
#
# COMPACT_ATOMS: atom_id res chain seq x y z
N MET A 1 7.45 -16.21 7.67
CA MET A 1 6.15 -15.54 7.90
C MET A 1 6.09 -14.33 6.97
N SER A 2 5.36 -14.47 5.86
CA SER A 2 5.26 -13.49 4.77
C SER A 2 3.78 -13.20 4.53
N CYS A 3 3.12 -12.45 5.43
CA CYS A 3 1.66 -12.26 5.41
C CYS A 3 1.21 -10.93 4.78
N SER A 4 2.08 -9.93 4.62
CA SER A 4 1.66 -8.61 4.09
C SER A 4 1.37 -8.64 2.58
N ALA A 5 2.06 -9.50 1.83
CA ALA A 5 1.84 -9.62 0.39
C ALA A 5 0.54 -10.36 0.03
N GLU A 6 0.02 -11.20 0.93
CA GLU A 6 -1.13 -12.08 0.65
C GLU A 6 -2.43 -11.30 0.45
N PHE A 7 -2.60 -10.19 1.17
CA PHE A 7 -3.83 -9.39 1.13
C PHE A 7 -3.70 -8.05 0.41
N GLY A 8 -2.49 -7.71 -0.06
CA GLY A 8 -2.20 -6.39 -0.63
C GLY A 8 -3.13 -6.00 -1.77
N GLN A 9 -3.48 -6.95 -2.65
CA GLN A 9 -4.40 -6.71 -3.78
C GLN A 9 -5.77 -6.18 -3.32
N ARG A 10 -6.28 -6.61 -2.17
CA ARG A 10 -7.60 -6.19 -1.67
C ARG A 10 -7.65 -4.70 -1.30
N PHE A 11 -6.51 -4.10 -1.02
CA PHE A 11 -6.41 -2.67 -0.71
C PHE A 11 -6.34 -1.81 -1.97
N LEU A 12 -6.06 -2.38 -3.16
CA LEU A 12 -5.93 -1.59 -4.40
C LEU A 12 -7.22 -0.86 -4.77
N GLN A 13 -8.38 -1.40 -4.43
CA GLN A 13 -9.67 -0.74 -4.66
C GLN A 13 -9.83 0.60 -3.90
N LEU A 14 -8.93 0.91 -2.96
CA LEU A 14 -8.92 2.16 -2.22
C LEU A 14 -8.01 3.22 -2.85
N TYR A 15 -7.36 2.91 -3.98
CA TYR A 15 -6.39 3.79 -4.62
C TYR A 15 -6.64 3.91 -6.12
N ASP A 16 -6.38 5.09 -6.66
CA ASP A 16 -6.25 5.33 -8.09
C ASP A 16 -4.76 5.42 -8.46
N PHE A 17 -4.40 4.86 -9.62
CA PHE A 17 -3.06 5.00 -10.17
C PHE A 17 -2.99 6.17 -11.15
N ASP A 18 -2.15 7.16 -10.85
CA ASP A 18 -1.86 8.27 -11.75
C ASP A 18 -0.66 7.92 -12.64
N VAL A 19 -0.92 7.74 -13.93
CA VAL A 19 0.10 7.40 -14.93
C VAL A 19 1.08 8.53 -15.24
N HIS A 20 0.69 9.79 -15.01
CA HIS A 20 1.55 10.92 -15.31
C HIS A 20 2.65 11.08 -14.24
N THR A 21 2.33 10.76 -13.00
CA THR A 21 3.26 10.82 -11.87
C THR A 21 3.86 9.46 -11.51
N GLY A 22 3.20 8.37 -11.89
CA GLY A 22 3.56 7.01 -11.49
C GLY A 22 3.20 6.70 -10.03
N CYS A 23 2.32 7.48 -9.41
CA CYS A 23 1.95 7.35 -8.00
C CYS A 23 0.56 6.73 -7.81
N TRP A 24 0.38 6.00 -6.70
CA TRP A 24 -0.93 5.59 -6.22
C TRP A 24 -1.47 6.65 -5.25
N VAL A 25 -2.68 7.11 -5.49
CA VAL A 25 -3.37 8.13 -4.67
C VAL A 25 -4.57 7.48 -4.00
N HIS A 26 -4.70 7.61 -2.69
CA HIS A 26 -5.85 7.05 -1.99
C HIS A 26 -7.13 7.82 -2.35
N LEU A 27 -8.24 7.11 -2.57
CA LEU A 27 -9.51 7.70 -3.02
C LEU A 27 -10.12 8.69 -2.01
N ASP A 28 -9.89 8.46 -0.71
CA ASP A 28 -10.25 9.38 0.39
C ASP A 28 -9.02 10.12 0.94
N ASP A 29 -8.02 10.39 0.09
CA ASP A 29 -6.89 11.21 0.53
C ASP A 29 -7.36 12.64 0.82
N ARG A 30 -7.40 13.00 2.11
CA ARG A 30 -7.76 14.34 2.58
C ARG A 30 -6.60 15.33 2.50
N GLY A 31 -5.54 14.97 1.79
CA GLY A 31 -4.33 15.76 1.67
C GLY A 31 -3.54 15.68 2.97
N TRP A 32 -2.33 15.15 2.90
CA TRP A 32 -1.38 15.29 3.99
C TRP A 32 -1.00 16.76 4.13
N SER A 33 -1.35 17.35 5.27
CA SER A 33 -1.11 18.77 5.55
C SER A 33 0.32 19.09 6.02
N GLN A 34 1.23 18.12 5.93
CA GLN A 34 2.63 18.32 6.30
C GLN A 34 3.51 18.34 5.06
N ASP A 35 3.97 19.54 4.71
CA ASP A 35 5.02 19.75 3.71
C ASP A 35 6.33 19.13 4.23
N LEU A 36 6.53 17.86 3.91
CA LEU A 36 7.80 17.18 4.09
C LEU A 36 8.75 17.71 3.02
N SER A 37 9.71 18.55 3.42
CA SER A 37 10.70 19.10 2.50
C SER A 37 12.10 18.92 3.06
N LEU A 38 13.08 18.83 2.16
CA LEU A 38 14.49 18.78 2.59
C LEU A 38 14.88 20.06 3.34
N GLU A 39 14.32 21.20 2.94
CA GLU A 39 14.53 22.47 3.61
C GLU A 39 13.99 22.47 5.04
N SER A 40 12.80 21.90 5.28
CA SER A 40 12.26 21.76 6.64
C SER A 40 13.09 20.79 7.47
N ALA A 41 13.63 19.72 6.86
CA ALA A 41 14.55 18.79 7.52
C ALA A 41 15.86 19.48 7.95
N PHE A 42 16.46 20.33 7.11
CA PHE A 42 17.69 21.05 7.46
C PHE A 42 17.50 22.10 8.56
N ARG A 43 16.28 22.64 8.71
CA ARG A 43 15.94 23.63 9.74
C ARG A 43 15.51 23.00 11.06
N ALA A 44 15.26 21.68 11.09
CA ALA A 44 14.85 20.99 12.30
C ALA A 44 15.97 21.04 13.37
N LYS A 45 15.60 21.41 14.60
CA LYS A 45 16.48 21.45 15.77
C LYS A 45 15.94 20.52 16.85
N ASN A 46 16.80 20.05 17.75
CA ASN A 46 16.46 19.11 18.83
C ASN A 46 15.86 17.79 18.34
N ILE A 47 16.50 17.17 17.34
CA ILE A 47 16.12 15.84 16.85
C ILE A 47 16.62 14.80 17.85
N GLU A 48 15.75 14.34 18.73
CA GLU A 48 16.02 13.19 19.58
C GLU A 48 15.62 11.88 18.89
N LYS A 49 16.31 10.79 19.23
CA LYS A 49 15.97 9.46 18.74
C LYS A 49 14.67 9.00 19.41
N THR A 50 13.55 9.16 18.70
CA THR A 50 12.20 8.75 19.15
C THR A 50 11.90 7.27 18.91
N ALA A 51 12.91 6.45 18.61
CA ALA A 51 12.71 5.04 18.32
C ALA A 51 12.18 4.29 19.54
N LEU A 52 10.98 3.73 19.42
CA LEU A 52 10.35 2.92 20.46
C LEU A 52 11.21 1.72 20.87
N PRO A 53 11.13 1.27 22.14
CA PRO A 53 11.79 0.05 22.59
C PRO A 53 11.43 -1.16 21.71
N ALA A 54 12.37 -2.10 21.56
CA ALA A 54 12.21 -3.23 20.64
C ALA A 54 10.94 -4.06 20.90
N GLU A 55 10.64 -4.33 22.17
CA GLU A 55 9.43 -5.07 22.56
C GLU A 55 8.14 -4.30 22.25
N HIS A 56 8.16 -2.97 22.38
CA HIS A 56 7.04 -2.13 21.97
C HIS A 56 6.82 -2.18 20.46
N ARG A 57 7.90 -2.11 19.67
CA ARG A 57 7.81 -2.23 18.21
C ARG A 57 7.24 -3.58 17.78
N LYS A 58 7.70 -4.69 18.38
CA LYS A 58 7.19 -6.03 18.07
C LYS A 58 5.69 -6.16 18.37
N ARG A 59 5.25 -5.64 19.52
CA ARG A 59 3.84 -5.64 19.91
C ARG A 59 2.98 -4.84 18.94
N LEU A 60 3.39 -3.61 18.62
CA LEU A 60 2.69 -2.75 17.66
C LEU A 60 2.64 -3.38 16.28
N TYR A 61 3.76 -3.91 15.80
CA TYR A 61 3.83 -4.59 14.52
C TYR A 61 2.83 -5.75 14.42
N ARG A 62 2.74 -6.58 15.47
CA ARG A 62 1.73 -7.65 15.53
C ARG A 62 0.29 -7.13 15.55
N SER A 63 0.03 -6.04 16.27
CA SER A 63 -1.30 -5.38 16.30
C SER A 63 -1.69 -4.92 14.90
N TYR A 64 -0.82 -4.15 14.24
CA TYR A 64 -1.09 -3.59 12.92
C TYR A 64 -1.24 -4.67 11.84
N LEU A 65 -0.51 -5.79 11.94
CA LEU A 65 -0.75 -6.92 11.05
C LEU A 65 -2.12 -7.59 11.28
N GLY A 66 -2.59 -7.65 12.53
CA GLY A 66 -3.94 -8.11 12.85
C GLY A 66 -5.00 -7.18 12.28
N GLU A 67 -4.87 -5.88 12.54
CA GLU A 67 -5.77 -4.84 12.01
C GLU A 67 -5.82 -4.86 10.48
N ALA A 68 -4.66 -4.94 9.81
CA ALA A 68 -4.60 -5.03 8.35
C ALA A 68 -5.31 -6.28 7.82
N ARG A 69 -5.23 -7.41 8.53
CA ARG A 69 -5.96 -8.62 8.15
C ARG A 69 -7.47 -8.44 8.29
N GLU A 70 -7.93 -7.89 9.41
CA GLU A 70 -9.36 -7.63 9.64
C GLU A 70 -9.92 -6.68 8.56
N GLN A 71 -9.18 -5.62 8.23
CA GLN A 71 -9.55 -4.70 7.13
C GLN A 71 -9.58 -5.42 5.78
N ALA A 72 -8.61 -6.28 5.49
CA ALA A 72 -8.59 -7.06 4.26
C ALA A 72 -9.77 -8.03 4.14
N GLU A 73 -10.30 -8.53 5.24
CA GLU A 73 -11.50 -9.37 5.26
C GLU A 73 -12.75 -8.53 4.94
N LEU A 74 -12.84 -7.31 5.47
CA LEU A 74 -13.92 -6.37 5.14
C LEU A 74 -13.89 -5.90 3.67
N LEU A 75 -12.70 -5.71 3.11
CA LEU A 75 -12.48 -5.32 1.72
C LEU A 75 -12.67 -6.48 0.73
N CYS A 76 -12.88 -7.72 1.22
CA CYS A 76 -13.06 -8.90 0.39
C CYS A 76 -14.44 -8.89 -0.28
N VAL A 77 -14.58 -8.13 -1.36
CA VAL A 77 -15.77 -8.14 -2.22
C VAL A 77 -15.64 -9.30 -3.23
N PRO A 78 -16.61 -10.24 -3.30
CA PRO A 78 -16.60 -11.29 -4.33
C PRO A 78 -16.57 -10.68 -5.73
N GLY A 79 -15.56 -11.03 -6.53
CA GLY A 79 -15.42 -10.58 -7.94
C GLY A 79 -14.59 -9.32 -8.17
N CYS A 80 -13.94 -8.74 -7.15
CA CYS A 80 -13.13 -7.51 -7.29
C CYS A 80 -11.69 -7.73 -7.80
N CYS A 81 -11.28 -8.98 -8.03
CA CYS A 81 -9.93 -9.30 -8.52
C CYS A 81 -9.64 -8.85 -9.95
N ASP A 82 -10.61 -8.27 -10.66
CA ASP A 82 -10.47 -7.75 -12.03
C ASP A 82 -10.45 -6.22 -12.08
N SER A 83 -9.67 -5.57 -11.21
CA SER A 83 -9.41 -4.13 -11.30
C SER A 83 -8.50 -3.83 -12.50
N LYS A 84 -9.11 -3.78 -13.70
CA LYS A 84 -8.44 -3.32 -14.91
C LYS A 84 -8.24 -1.82 -14.84
N LEU A 85 -7.03 -1.35 -15.20
CA LEU A 85 -6.82 0.08 -15.43
C LEU A 85 -7.82 0.57 -16.49
N PRO A 86 -8.45 1.74 -16.30
CA PRO A 86 -9.43 2.26 -17.24
C PRO A 86 -8.76 2.69 -18.55
N GLY A 87 -9.50 2.55 -19.66
CA GLY A 87 -9.08 3.00 -20.99
C GLY A 87 -7.96 2.16 -21.61
N GLU A 88 -7.14 2.78 -22.46
CA GLU A 88 -6.06 2.13 -23.23
C GLU A 88 -4.98 1.48 -22.33
N LEU A 89 -4.88 1.90 -21.07
CA LEU A 89 -3.93 1.38 -20.08
C LEU A 89 -4.32 0.00 -19.55
N GLY A 90 -5.61 -0.33 -19.53
CA GLY A 90 -6.10 -1.66 -19.21
C GLY A 90 -5.64 -2.71 -20.22
N GLU A 91 -5.38 -2.29 -21.46
CA GLU A 91 -4.80 -3.14 -22.50
C GLU A 91 -3.32 -3.41 -22.28
N LEU A 92 -2.63 -2.68 -21.39
CA LEU A 92 -1.21 -2.86 -21.08
C LEU A 92 -0.95 -3.64 -19.79
N GLN A 93 -1.98 -4.04 -19.03
CA GLN A 93 -1.84 -4.92 -17.87
C GLN A 93 -1.54 -6.36 -18.30
N TYR A 94 -0.27 -6.62 -18.65
CA TYR A 94 0.23 -7.96 -18.93
C TYR A 94 1.25 -8.38 -17.87
N PHE A 95 0.76 -8.88 -16.75
CA PHE A 95 1.56 -9.73 -15.87
C PHE A 95 0.89 -11.09 -15.71
N VAL A 96 0.65 -11.78 -16.84
CA VAL A 96 0.43 -13.23 -16.79
C VAL A 96 1.77 -13.88 -17.10
N VAL A 97 2.49 -14.28 -16.04
CA VAL A 97 3.55 -15.28 -16.18
C VAL A 97 2.84 -16.58 -16.52
N ASN A 98 2.80 -16.94 -17.79
CA ASN A 98 2.39 -18.27 -18.20
C ASN A 98 3.45 -19.25 -17.66
N GLU A 99 3.07 -20.11 -16.70
CA GLU A 99 3.86 -21.31 -16.44
C GLU A 99 3.92 -22.13 -17.74
N PRO A 100 5.10 -22.62 -18.15
CA PRO A 100 5.18 -23.45 -19.34
C PRO A 100 4.39 -24.73 -19.11
N SER A 101 3.35 -24.93 -19.93
CA SER A 101 2.64 -26.21 -20.04
C SER A 101 3.66 -27.29 -20.38
N ASN A 102 3.98 -28.15 -19.41
CA ASN A 102 4.78 -29.34 -19.69
C ASN A 102 3.86 -30.39 -20.33
N PRO A 103 4.21 -30.96 -21.51
CA PRO A 103 3.39 -31.94 -22.22
C PRO A 103 3.23 -33.27 -21.48
#